data_AF-A0A956N7D0-F1
#
_entry.id   AF-A0A956N7D0-F1
#
_cell.length_a   1.000
_cell.length_b   1.000
_cell.length_c   1.000
_cell.angle_alpha   90.00
_cell.angle_beta   90.00
_cell.angle_gamma   90.00
#
_symmetry.space_group_name_H-M   'P 1'
#
loop_
_entity.id
_entity.type
_entity.pdbx_description
1 polymer ?
#
loop_
_entity_poly.entity_id
_entity_poly.type
_entity_poly.pdbx_seq_one_letter_code
_entity_poly.pdbx_strand_id
1 'polypeptide(L)'
;MGVHWKQDQPILLLLRVALVEQFPFLTRLGYSPHWSGIGGFVDRKTKSGGPSAHAEGRAADIYLSAFDPYEKMLGDGLLRLFGSNLTALGVDHVIWNRQIWSAEKGGPRRYENKKNGPHTDHVHVAFTRAGSQKQPPLLSKLVRDLRWRLDFTLRTRLSGLETVRYGPADWKSPFD
;
A
#
# COMPACT_ATOMS: atom_id res chain seq x y z
N MET A 1 -19.10 20.51 11.51
CA MET A 1 -18.35 20.81 10.26
C MET A 1 -18.54 19.64 9.30
N GLY A 2 -18.86 19.91 8.02
CA GLY A 2 -19.08 18.87 7.01
C GLY A 2 -17.77 18.31 6.45
N VAL A 3 -17.80 17.10 5.89
CA VAL A 3 -16.65 16.49 5.20
C VAL A 3 -16.47 17.12 3.81
N HIS A 4 -15.25 17.52 3.48
CA HIS A 4 -14.89 18.04 2.15
C HIS A 4 -14.35 16.91 1.27
N TRP A 5 -15.15 16.41 0.33
CA TRP A 5 -14.80 15.24 -0.49
C TRP A 5 -13.89 15.52 -1.69
N LYS A 6 -13.62 16.79 -2.03
CA LYS A 6 -12.82 17.17 -3.21
C LYS A 6 -11.35 17.46 -2.88
N GLN A 7 -10.76 16.65 -2.01
CA GLN A 7 -9.38 16.76 -1.55
C GLN A 7 -8.93 15.44 -0.93
N ASP A 8 -7.63 15.26 -0.72
CA ASP A 8 -7.13 14.12 0.05
C ASP A 8 -7.72 14.10 1.45
N GLN A 9 -8.24 12.94 1.84
CA GLN A 9 -8.81 12.73 3.17
C GLN A 9 -7.71 12.48 4.22
N PRO A 10 -7.99 12.69 5.52
CA PRO A 10 -7.00 12.61 6.60
C PRO A 10 -6.08 11.38 6.57
N ILE A 11 -6.60 10.18 6.30
CA ILE A 11 -5.78 8.96 6.30
C ILE A 11 -4.74 8.96 5.17
N LEU A 12 -5.01 9.63 4.05
CA LEU A 12 -4.10 9.73 2.91
C LEU A 12 -2.94 10.67 3.20
N LEU A 13 -3.19 11.76 3.94
CA LEU A 13 -2.13 12.64 4.41
C LEU A 13 -1.20 11.88 5.37
N LEU A 14 -1.78 11.12 6.31
CA LEU A 14 -1.01 10.26 7.22
C LEU A 14 -0.22 9.18 6.47
N LEU A 15 -0.85 8.52 5.49
CA LEU A 15 -0.20 7.50 4.67
C LEU A 15 1.02 8.05 3.95
N ARG A 16 0.91 9.25 3.36
CA ARG A 16 2.03 9.91 2.67
C ARG A 16 3.19 10.17 3.60
N VAL A 17 2.93 10.77 4.76
CA VAL A 17 3.96 11.05 5.76
C VAL A 17 4.64 9.75 6.19
N ALA A 18 3.86 8.75 6.61
CA ALA A 18 4.39 7.48 7.07
C ALA A 18 5.22 6.76 6.01
N LEU A 19 4.77 6.74 4.75
CA LEU A 19 5.52 6.11 3.66
C LEU A 19 6.79 6.87 3.30
N VAL A 20 6.74 8.19 3.20
CA VAL A 20 7.91 9.01 2.84
C VAL A 20 8.98 8.96 3.94
N GLU A 21 8.58 9.01 5.21
CA GLU A 21 9.51 8.88 6.34
C GLU A 21 10.27 7.55 6.31
N GLN A 22 9.58 6.46 5.96
CA GLN A 22 10.17 5.13 5.96
C GLN A 22 10.81 4.74 4.62
N PHE A 23 10.38 5.36 3.52
CA PHE A 23 10.82 5.07 2.15
C PHE A 23 11.00 6.40 1.38
N PRO A 24 12.09 7.14 1.64
CA PRO A 24 12.29 8.48 1.08
C PRO A 24 12.35 8.53 -0.46
N PHE A 25 12.57 7.40 -1.13
CA PHE A 25 12.52 7.34 -2.60
C PHE A 25 11.10 7.59 -3.16
N LEU A 26 10.06 7.53 -2.33
CA LEU A 26 8.67 7.85 -2.69
C LEU A 26 8.36 9.36 -2.72
N THR A 27 9.36 10.24 -2.60
CA THR A 27 9.18 11.70 -2.51
C THR A 27 8.88 12.40 -3.84
N ARG A 28 9.04 11.75 -4.99
CA ARG A 28 9.12 12.46 -6.28
C ARG A 28 7.80 12.52 -7.07
N LEU A 29 6.86 13.36 -6.67
CA LEU A 29 5.77 13.76 -7.57
C LEU A 29 6.33 14.62 -8.73
N GLY A 30 6.76 13.98 -9.82
CA GLY A 30 7.07 14.66 -11.08
C GLY A 30 8.32 14.15 -11.81
N TYR A 31 8.12 13.67 -13.04
CA TYR A 31 9.13 13.61 -14.11
C TYR A 31 10.39 12.75 -13.87
N SER A 32 10.22 11.53 -13.34
CA SER A 32 11.20 10.45 -13.53
C SER A 32 10.65 9.48 -14.58
N PRO A 33 11.46 8.92 -15.50
CA PRO A 33 11.02 7.88 -16.44
C PRO A 33 10.53 6.60 -15.75
N HIS A 34 10.79 6.48 -14.43
CA HIS A 34 10.22 5.48 -13.54
C HIS A 34 9.37 6.19 -12.50
N TRP A 35 8.07 5.87 -12.49
CA TRP A 35 7.04 6.51 -11.69
C TRP A 35 7.30 6.20 -10.21
N SER A 36 7.91 7.13 -9.48
CA SER A 36 8.09 7.03 -8.02
C SER A 36 7.24 8.13 -7.38
N GLY A 37 6.39 7.82 -6.39
CA GLY A 37 5.54 8.84 -5.76
C GLY A 37 4.25 8.29 -5.18
N ILE A 38 3.45 9.15 -4.55
CA ILE A 38 2.14 8.78 -3.99
C ILE A 38 1.07 9.72 -4.56
N GLY A 39 0.33 9.24 -5.55
CA GLY A 39 -0.86 9.89 -6.08
C GLY A 39 -2.02 9.90 -5.07
N GLY A 40 -2.99 10.80 -5.25
CA GLY A 40 -4.16 10.89 -4.37
C GLY A 40 -5.38 11.43 -5.12
N PHE A 41 -6.00 12.48 -4.60
CA PHE A 41 -7.18 13.10 -5.18
C PHE A 41 -7.03 13.38 -6.68
N VAL A 42 -7.99 12.90 -7.45
CA VAL A 42 -8.15 13.20 -8.88
C VAL A 42 -9.65 13.30 -9.13
N ASP A 43 -10.12 14.45 -9.62
CA ASP A 43 -11.53 14.65 -9.95
C ASP A 43 -11.91 13.83 -11.19
N ARG A 44 -12.27 12.57 -10.96
CA ARG A 44 -12.67 11.61 -11.98
C ARG A 44 -13.94 10.84 -11.59
N LYS A 45 -14.86 10.77 -12.54
CA LYS A 45 -16.08 9.95 -12.41
C LYS A 45 -15.78 8.47 -12.65
N THR A 46 -16.57 7.61 -12.03
CA THR A 46 -16.68 6.19 -12.38
C THR A 46 -17.54 6.03 -13.64
N LYS A 47 -17.56 4.82 -14.20
CA LYS A 47 -18.39 4.51 -15.39
C LYS A 47 -19.89 4.62 -15.13
N SER A 48 -20.33 4.45 -13.89
CA SER A 48 -21.73 4.62 -13.48
C SER A 48 -22.09 6.09 -13.18
N GLY A 49 -21.17 7.03 -13.43
CA GLY A 49 -21.40 8.47 -13.28
C GLY A 49 -21.15 9.03 -11.87
N GLY A 50 -21.05 8.18 -10.85
CA GLY A 50 -20.69 8.58 -9.48
C GLY A 50 -19.21 8.90 -9.33
N PRO A 51 -18.79 9.68 -8.31
CA PRO A 51 -17.39 9.99 -8.07
C PRO A 51 -16.59 8.71 -7.77
N SER A 52 -15.39 8.60 -8.33
CA SER A 52 -14.47 7.52 -7.96
C SER A 52 -13.91 7.72 -6.55
N ALA A 53 -13.28 6.69 -5.97
CA ALA A 53 -12.61 6.84 -4.68
C ALA A 53 -11.52 7.94 -4.71
N HIS A 54 -10.86 8.18 -5.84
CA HIS A 54 -9.95 9.32 -6.00
C HIS A 54 -10.68 10.66 -6.05
N ALA A 55 -11.87 10.73 -6.67
CA ALA A 55 -12.66 11.96 -6.70
C ALA A 55 -13.31 12.31 -5.36
N GLU A 56 -13.35 11.34 -4.44
CA GLU A 56 -13.67 11.56 -3.03
C GLU A 56 -12.40 11.70 -2.16
N GLY A 57 -11.22 11.65 -2.79
CA GLY A 57 -9.91 11.71 -2.16
C GLY A 57 -9.66 10.65 -1.10
N ARG A 58 -10.25 9.46 -1.27
CA ARG A 58 -10.14 8.30 -0.38
C ARG A 58 -9.20 7.22 -0.90
N ALA A 59 -8.55 7.45 -2.03
CA ALA A 59 -7.68 6.46 -2.66
C ALA A 59 -6.32 7.04 -3.03
N ALA A 60 -5.30 6.20 -2.93
CA ALA A 60 -3.93 6.53 -3.27
C ALA A 60 -3.36 5.49 -4.24
N ASP A 61 -2.56 5.98 -5.18
CA ASP A 61 -1.71 5.15 -6.03
C ASP A 61 -0.27 5.35 -5.56
N ILE A 62 0.33 4.30 -5.00
CA ILE A 62 1.73 4.29 -4.53
C ILE A 62 2.54 3.68 -5.68
N TYR A 63 3.22 4.52 -6.44
CA TYR A 63 3.88 4.08 -7.67
C TYR A 63 5.13 3.26 -7.35
N LEU A 64 5.12 2.02 -7.86
CA LEU A 64 6.09 0.95 -7.63
C LEU A 64 6.08 0.00 -8.82
N SER A 65 7.23 -0.42 -9.30
CA SER A 65 7.39 -1.39 -10.37
C SER A 65 7.39 -2.82 -9.81
N ALA A 66 6.47 -3.65 -10.30
CA ALA A 66 6.47 -5.09 -10.03
C ALA A 66 7.64 -5.83 -10.72
N PHE A 67 8.39 -5.13 -11.58
CA PHE A 67 9.57 -5.65 -12.27
C PHE A 67 10.88 -5.27 -11.59
N ASP A 68 10.86 -4.28 -10.69
CA ASP A 68 12.00 -4.01 -9.80
C ASP A 68 11.88 -4.91 -8.55
N PRO A 69 12.91 -5.70 -8.20
CA PRO A 69 12.81 -6.64 -7.07
C PRO A 69 12.53 -5.97 -5.72
N TYR A 70 13.11 -4.79 -5.46
CA TYR A 70 12.94 -4.09 -4.20
C TYR A 70 11.56 -3.43 -4.10
N GLU A 71 11.15 -2.71 -5.14
CA GLU A 71 9.82 -2.11 -5.21
C GLU A 71 8.72 -3.17 -5.21
N LYS A 72 8.95 -4.33 -5.85
CA LYS A 72 8.04 -5.47 -5.78
C LYS A 72 7.90 -6.00 -4.35
N MET A 73 9.01 -6.15 -3.61
CA MET A 73 8.95 -6.57 -2.21
C MET A 73 8.15 -5.58 -1.36
N LEU A 74 8.32 -4.28 -1.59
CA LEU A 74 7.52 -3.24 -0.93
C LEU A 74 6.03 -3.35 -1.32
N GLY A 75 5.72 -3.49 -2.61
CA GLY A 75 4.35 -3.62 -3.10
C GLY A 75 3.64 -4.86 -2.55
N ASP A 76 4.32 -6.01 -2.50
CA ASP A 76 3.81 -7.24 -1.89
C ASP A 76 3.57 -7.06 -0.38
N GLY A 77 4.46 -6.31 0.29
CA GLY A 77 4.32 -5.94 1.69
C GLY A 77 3.13 -5.02 1.96
N LEU A 78 2.91 -4.01 1.11
CA LEU A 78 1.77 -3.09 1.19
C LEU A 78 0.44 -3.79 0.94
N LEU A 79 0.37 -4.70 -0.04
CA LEU A 79 -0.80 -5.54 -0.29
C LEU A 79 -1.21 -6.31 0.97
N ARG A 80 -0.22 -6.93 1.64
CA ARG A 80 -0.46 -7.66 2.90
C ARG A 80 -0.80 -6.73 4.06
N LEU A 81 -0.11 -5.60 4.20
CA LEU A 81 -0.37 -4.61 5.25
C LEU A 81 -1.81 -4.15 5.21
N PHE A 82 -2.30 -3.69 4.06
CA PHE A 82 -3.68 -3.20 3.94
C PHE A 82 -4.70 -4.33 4.03
N GLY A 83 -4.46 -5.43 3.34
CA GLY A 83 -5.41 -6.54 3.29
C GLY A 83 -5.58 -7.29 4.62
N SER A 84 -4.52 -7.45 5.42
CA SER A 84 -4.64 -8.02 6.77
C SER A 84 -5.24 -7.05 7.79
N ASN A 85 -5.38 -5.77 7.44
CA ASN A 85 -5.88 -4.73 8.35
C ASN A 85 -7.10 -3.98 7.78
N LEU A 86 -7.91 -4.65 6.94
CA LEU A 86 -9.07 -4.05 6.27
C LEU A 86 -9.97 -3.28 7.23
N THR A 87 -10.44 -3.94 8.30
CA THR A 87 -11.33 -3.35 9.29
C THR A 87 -10.62 -2.30 10.15
N ALA A 88 -9.40 -2.60 10.61
CA ALA A 88 -8.68 -1.73 11.55
C ALA A 88 -8.29 -0.38 10.93
N LEU A 89 -7.93 -0.37 9.64
CA LEU A 89 -7.59 0.84 8.89
C LEU A 89 -8.80 1.41 8.10
N GLY A 90 -9.89 0.66 8.01
CA GLY A 90 -11.05 1.03 7.19
C GLY A 90 -10.74 1.02 5.69
N VAL A 91 -9.90 0.08 5.23
CA VAL A 91 -9.61 -0.14 3.81
C VAL A 91 -10.82 -0.82 3.16
N ASP A 92 -11.24 -0.28 2.02
CA ASP A 92 -12.28 -0.86 1.17
C ASP A 92 -11.67 -1.95 0.29
N HIS A 93 -10.58 -1.64 -0.42
CA HIS A 93 -9.79 -2.60 -1.16
C HIS A 93 -8.36 -2.11 -1.43
N VAL A 94 -7.48 -3.07 -1.72
CA VAL A 94 -6.11 -2.85 -2.20
C VAL A 94 -5.85 -3.74 -3.42
N ILE A 95 -5.16 -3.20 -4.42
CA ILE A 95 -4.82 -3.89 -5.67
C ILE A 95 -3.32 -3.72 -5.91
N TRP A 96 -2.64 -4.82 -6.19
CA TRP A 96 -1.22 -4.83 -6.55
C TRP A 96 -0.92 -6.06 -7.39
N ASN A 97 -0.17 -5.87 -8.47
CA ASN A 97 0.37 -6.94 -9.31
C ASN A 97 -0.65 -8.05 -9.62
N ARG A 98 -1.77 -7.63 -10.21
CA ARG A 98 -2.88 -8.51 -10.64
C ARG A 98 -3.57 -9.24 -9.47
N GLN A 99 -3.39 -8.78 -8.24
CA GLN A 99 -4.07 -9.28 -7.05
C GLN A 99 -4.92 -8.17 -6.45
N ILE A 100 -6.02 -8.56 -5.80
CA ILE A 100 -6.88 -7.66 -5.05
C ILE A 100 -7.28 -8.31 -3.74
N TRP A 101 -7.31 -7.52 -2.68
CA TRP A 101 -7.91 -7.87 -1.41
C TRP A 101 -8.98 -6.81 -1.10
N SER A 102 -10.21 -7.21 -0.76
CA SER A 102 -11.29 -6.26 -0.47
C SER A 102 -12.08 -6.63 0.78
N ALA A 103 -12.65 -5.63 1.45
CA ALA A 103 -13.53 -5.82 2.61
C ALA A 103 -14.73 -6.71 2.27
N GLU A 104 -15.27 -6.59 1.05
CA GLU A 104 -16.42 -7.38 0.59
C GLU A 104 -16.10 -8.88 0.42
N LYS A 105 -14.90 -9.23 -0.08
CA LYS A 105 -14.60 -10.60 -0.56
C LYS A 105 -13.44 -11.28 0.17
N GLY A 106 -12.77 -10.58 1.09
CA GLY A 106 -11.59 -11.09 1.76
C GLY A 106 -10.39 -11.26 0.81
N GLY A 107 -9.57 -12.26 1.15
CA GLY A 107 -8.16 -12.52 0.80
C GLY A 107 -7.65 -12.18 -0.60
N PRO A 108 -6.31 -12.18 -0.78
CA PRO A 108 -5.72 -11.86 -2.07
C PRO A 108 -6.24 -12.84 -3.11
N ARG A 109 -6.96 -12.31 -4.08
CA ARG A 109 -7.53 -13.03 -5.22
C ARG A 109 -7.08 -12.38 -6.50
N ARG A 110 -7.21 -13.11 -7.62
CA ARG A 110 -6.88 -12.56 -8.93
C ARG A 110 -7.73 -11.31 -9.23
N TYR A 111 -7.06 -10.27 -9.72
CA TYR A 111 -7.69 -9.08 -10.25
C TYR A 111 -7.93 -9.26 -11.75
N GLU A 112 -9.20 -9.36 -12.12
CA GLU A 112 -9.60 -9.74 -13.49
C GLU A 112 -9.95 -8.55 -14.38
N ASN A 113 -9.98 -7.33 -13.84
CA ASN A 113 -10.38 -6.15 -14.58
C ASN A 113 -9.27 -5.68 -15.53
N LYS A 114 -9.32 -6.20 -16.75
CA LYS A 114 -8.39 -5.87 -17.84
C LYS A 114 -8.37 -4.37 -18.21
N LYS A 115 -9.45 -3.63 -17.94
CA LYS A 115 -9.60 -2.22 -18.38
C LYS A 115 -8.81 -1.23 -17.53
N ASN A 116 -8.59 -1.54 -16.26
CA ASN A 116 -7.85 -0.67 -15.34
C ASN A 116 -6.36 -1.07 -15.23
N GLY A 117 -5.89 -1.93 -16.13
CA GLY A 117 -4.52 -2.40 -16.14
C GLY A 117 -4.18 -3.42 -15.06
N PRO A 118 -2.98 -4.03 -15.13
CA PRO A 118 -2.57 -5.10 -14.24
C PRO A 118 -2.07 -4.62 -12.85
N HIS A 119 -2.01 -3.30 -12.61
CA HIS A 119 -1.45 -2.70 -11.37
C HIS A 119 -0.02 -3.20 -11.09
N THR A 120 0.82 -3.26 -12.13
CA THR A 120 2.23 -3.66 -12.04
C THR A 120 3.18 -2.46 -11.89
N ASP A 121 2.62 -1.27 -11.85
CA ASP A 121 3.29 0.03 -11.81
C ASP A 121 2.86 0.89 -10.61
N HIS A 122 1.87 0.43 -9.83
CA HIS A 122 1.46 1.04 -8.57
C HIS A 122 0.64 0.08 -7.70
N VAL A 123 0.73 0.27 -6.39
CA VAL A 123 -0.25 -0.25 -5.42
C VAL A 123 -1.42 0.74 -5.36
N HIS A 124 -2.61 0.29 -5.71
CA HIS A 124 -3.83 1.06 -5.51
C HIS A 124 -4.45 0.68 -4.17
N VAL A 125 -4.75 1.65 -3.31
CA VAL A 125 -5.50 1.43 -2.06
C VAL A 125 -6.64 2.43 -1.96
N ALA A 126 -7.84 1.94 -1.67
CA ALA A 126 -9.01 2.76 -1.40
C ALA A 126 -9.51 2.51 0.03
N PHE A 127 -9.85 3.57 0.74
CA PHE A 127 -10.44 3.52 2.07
C PHE A 127 -11.95 3.75 2.00
N THR A 128 -12.69 3.12 2.89
CA THR A 128 -14.11 3.42 3.12
C THR A 128 -14.29 4.91 3.46
N ARG A 129 -15.46 5.48 3.22
CA ARG A 129 -15.75 6.88 3.59
C ARG A 129 -15.51 7.17 5.07
N ALA A 130 -15.82 6.21 5.95
CA ALA A 130 -15.58 6.35 7.39
C ALA A 130 -14.09 6.18 7.74
N GLY A 131 -13.40 5.21 7.13
CA GLY A 131 -11.97 4.98 7.32
C GLY A 131 -11.12 6.14 6.84
N SER A 132 -11.51 6.79 5.74
CA SER A 132 -10.75 7.89 5.15
C SER A 132 -10.64 9.13 6.05
N GLN A 133 -11.59 9.30 6.97
CA GLN A 133 -11.60 10.41 7.94
C GLN A 133 -10.71 10.17 9.16
N LYS A 134 -10.14 8.96 9.31
CA LYS A 134 -9.33 8.59 10.48
C LYS A 134 -7.85 8.91 10.26
N GLN A 135 -7.12 9.08 11.35
CA GLN A 135 -5.65 9.08 11.38
C GLN A 135 -5.16 8.05 12.39
N PRO A 136 -5.35 6.74 12.13
CA PRO A 136 -5.05 5.72 13.13
C PRO A 136 -3.53 5.59 13.33
N PRO A 137 -3.01 5.68 14.57
CA PRO A 137 -1.58 5.47 14.85
C PRO A 137 -1.06 4.10 14.37
N LEU A 138 -1.98 3.13 14.26
CA LEU A 138 -1.71 1.81 13.70
C LEU A 138 -1.11 1.89 12.29
N LEU A 139 -1.53 2.84 11.45
CA LEU A 139 -1.00 2.96 10.09
C LEU A 139 0.50 3.25 10.09
N SER A 140 0.94 4.28 10.82
CA SER A 140 2.36 4.63 10.92
C SER A 140 3.19 3.51 11.53
N LYS A 141 2.65 2.82 12.55
CA LYS A 141 3.30 1.65 13.14
C LYS A 141 3.51 0.55 12.09
N LEU A 142 2.46 0.18 11.35
CA LEU A 142 2.52 -0.88 10.35
C LEU A 142 3.50 -0.56 9.21
N VAL A 143 3.56 0.70 8.76
CA VAL A 143 4.50 1.14 7.72
C VAL A 143 5.96 1.05 8.20
N ARG A 144 6.22 1.45 9.45
CA ARG A 144 7.54 1.28 10.08
C ARG A 144 7.91 -0.20 10.25
N ASP A 145 6.98 -1.03 10.69
CA ASP A 145 7.20 -2.48 10.83
C ASP A 145 7.48 -3.13 9.46
N LEU A 146 6.83 -2.66 8.39
CA LEU A 146 7.11 -3.09 7.02
C LEU A 146 8.53 -2.72 6.60
N ARG A 147 8.98 -1.49 6.88
CA ARG A 147 10.37 -1.07 6.61
C ARG A 147 11.38 -1.99 7.30
N TRP A 148 11.18 -2.25 8.59
CA TRP A 148 12.06 -3.15 9.35
C TRP A 148 12.11 -4.56 8.75
N ARG A 149 10.96 -5.12 8.35
CA ARG A 149 10.89 -6.45 7.71
C ARG A 149 11.63 -6.51 6.39
N LEU A 150 11.53 -5.47 5.56
CA LEU A 150 12.25 -5.39 4.30
C LEU A 150 13.76 -5.33 4.53
N ASP A 151 14.23 -4.48 5.45
CA ASP A 151 15.64 -4.36 5.78
C ASP A 151 16.21 -5.68 6.34
N PHE A 152 15.45 -6.37 7.21
CA PHE A 152 15.83 -7.70 7.70
C PHE A 152 15.92 -8.73 6.57
N THR A 153 14.95 -8.75 5.65
CA THR A 153 14.94 -9.67 4.51
C THR A 153 16.12 -9.42 3.56
N LEU A 154 16.45 -8.15 3.31
CA LEU A 154 17.60 -7.80 2.47
C LEU A 154 18.92 -8.19 3.14
N ARG A 155 19.08 -7.89 4.44
CA ARG A 155 20.27 -8.26 5.20
C ARG A 155 20.49 -9.77 5.25
N THR A 156 19.44 -10.54 5.49
CA THR A 156 19.52 -12.01 5.52
C THR A 156 19.83 -12.63 4.15
N ARG A 157 19.36 -12.02 3.06
CA ARG A 157 19.75 -12.44 1.70
C ARG A 157 21.20 -12.11 1.37
N LEU A 158 21.69 -10.95 1.81
CA LEU A 158 23.09 -10.55 1.64
C LEU A 158 24.03 -11.39 2.51
N SER A 159 23.68 -11.65 3.78
CA SER A 159 24.43 -12.54 4.67
C SER A 159 24.25 -14.02 4.33
N GLY A 160 23.33 -14.38 3.44
CA GLY A 160 23.24 -15.71 2.83
C GLY A 160 24.26 -15.93 1.71
N LEU A 161 24.86 -14.84 1.20
CA LEU A 161 26.03 -14.87 0.30
C LEU A 161 27.36 -14.85 1.09
N GLU A 162 27.32 -14.55 2.39
CA GLU A 162 28.44 -14.66 3.35
C GLU A 162 28.00 -15.55 4.53
N THR A 163 28.02 -16.87 4.37
CA THR A 163 27.60 -17.84 5.39
C THR A 163 28.12 -17.51 6.80
N VAL A 164 27.24 -17.36 7.81
CA VAL A 164 27.34 -17.94 9.18
C VAL A 164 25.98 -17.80 9.90
N ARG A 165 25.51 -18.92 10.46
CA ARG A 165 24.35 -19.02 11.37
C ARG A 165 24.62 -18.24 12.66
N TYR A 166 23.77 -17.30 13.04
CA TYR A 166 23.49 -16.99 14.44
C TYR A 166 22.06 -16.44 14.60
N GLY A 167 21.22 -17.24 15.27
CA GLY A 167 19.87 -16.90 15.69
C GLY A 167 19.28 -18.10 16.46
N PRO A 168 18.71 -17.89 17.67
CA PRO A 168 18.38 -18.96 18.62
C PRO A 168 17.35 -19.93 18.06
N ALA A 169 17.48 -21.20 18.42
CA ALA A 169 16.84 -22.37 17.83
C ALA A 169 15.31 -22.48 18.05
N ASP A 170 14.62 -21.41 18.45
CA ASP A 170 13.32 -21.54 19.13
C ASP A 170 12.19 -20.69 18.51
N TRP A 171 12.39 -20.06 17.35
CA TRP A 171 11.31 -19.32 16.69
C TRP A 171 10.30 -20.26 16.01
N LYS A 172 9.15 -20.46 16.65
CA LYS A 172 7.94 -21.04 16.03
C LYS A 172 7.07 -19.95 15.42
N SER A 173 6.59 -20.21 14.20
CA SER A 173 5.56 -19.43 13.52
C SER A 173 4.30 -19.36 14.40
N PRO A 174 3.67 -18.19 14.62
CA PRO A 174 2.37 -18.11 15.28
C PRO A 174 1.20 -18.57 14.37
N PHE A 175 1.49 -19.28 13.27
CA PHE A 175 0.52 -19.71 12.26
C PHE A 175 0.71 -21.16 11.80
N ASP A 176 1.37 -22.00 12.62
CA ASP A 176 1.27 -23.47 12.51
C ASP A 176 0.28 -24.01 13.54
#